data_AF-A0A832LBR0-F1
#
_entry.id   AF-A0A832LBR0-F1
#
_cell.length_a   1.000
_cell.length_b   1.000
_cell.length_c   1.000
_cell.angle_alpha   90.00
_cell.angle_beta   90.00
_cell.angle_gamma   90.00
#
_symmetry.space_group_name_H-M   'P 1'
#
loop_
_entity.id
_entity.type
_entity.pdbx_description
1 polymer ?
#
loop_
_entity_poly.entity_id
_entity_poly.type
_entity_poly.pdbx_seq_one_letter_code
_entity_poly.pdbx_strand_id
1 'polypeptide(L)'
;MKDFLKGGNIMIPALDEQHNTYISLAFVALKRTIPLHIRRDLQERGLHDDLEQEIAIIAYEGMQLYSLEGNDYLNFAGRRLYRFLRQNGYRRPRRHNSYVREDIGIMP
;
A
#
# COMPACT_ATOMS: atom_id res chain seq x y z
N MET A 1 -33.82 17.70 -19.87
CA MET A 1 -33.58 16.33 -20.38
C MET A 1 -32.96 16.51 -21.75
N LYS A 2 -31.75 15.95 -21.98
CA LYS A 2 -30.87 16.15 -23.17
C LYS A 2 -30.18 17.53 -23.13
N ASP A 3 -28.87 17.69 -22.93
CA ASP A 3 -27.74 16.95 -23.49
C ASP A 3 -26.58 16.86 -22.48
N PHE A 4 -26.55 15.77 -21.72
CA PHE A 4 -25.34 15.26 -21.04
C PHE A 4 -24.81 14.18 -21.98
N LEU A 5 -23.50 14.15 -22.26
CA LEU A 5 -22.78 13.27 -23.21
C LEU A 5 -22.46 13.89 -24.58
N LYS A 6 -21.43 14.73 -24.63
CA LYS A 6 -20.48 14.74 -25.77
C LYS A 6 -19.06 14.66 -25.23
N GLY A 7 -18.42 13.54 -25.54
CA GLY A 7 -17.12 13.14 -25.04
C GLY A 7 -16.02 14.12 -25.39
N GLY A 8 -15.50 14.79 -24.38
CA GLY A 8 -14.08 15.09 -24.30
C GLY A 8 -13.41 13.92 -23.58
N ASN A 9 -12.55 13.20 -24.28
CA ASN A 9 -11.60 12.32 -23.63
C ASN A 9 -10.70 13.23 -22.78
N ILE A 10 -10.99 13.36 -21.48
CA ILE A 10 -10.12 14.07 -20.55
C ILE A 10 -8.91 13.16 -20.35
N MET A 11 -7.97 13.19 -21.29
CA MET A 11 -6.63 12.70 -21.00
C MET A 11 -6.09 13.63 -19.92
N ILE A 12 -5.83 13.08 -18.73
CA ILE A 12 -5.04 13.73 -17.69
C ILE A 12 -3.67 13.02 -17.68
N PRO A 13 -2.75 13.32 -18.62
CA PRO A 13 -1.56 12.50 -18.83
C PRO A 13 -0.55 12.68 -17.68
N ALA A 14 -0.53 13.87 -17.06
CA ALA A 14 0.38 14.20 -15.97
C ALA A 14 -0.03 13.58 -14.62
N LEU A 15 -1.34 13.42 -14.36
CA LEU A 15 -1.80 12.70 -13.17
C LEU A 15 -1.49 11.21 -13.32
N ASP A 16 -1.58 10.63 -14.52
CA ASP A 16 -1.34 9.20 -14.74
C ASP A 16 0.13 8.81 -14.53
N GLU A 17 1.10 9.48 -15.19
CA GLU A 17 2.52 9.12 -15.05
C GLU A 17 3.09 9.35 -13.64
N GLN A 18 2.76 10.49 -13.03
CA GLN A 18 3.20 10.78 -11.68
C GLN A 18 2.56 9.80 -10.68
N HIS A 19 1.25 9.56 -10.78
CA HIS A 19 0.57 8.61 -9.90
C HIS A 19 1.11 7.19 -10.07
N ASN A 20 1.37 6.74 -11.31
CA ASN A 20 1.98 5.44 -11.59
C ASN A 20 3.40 5.31 -10.99
N THR A 21 4.15 6.42 -10.93
CA THR A 21 5.44 6.46 -10.25
C THR A 21 5.27 6.25 -8.74
N TYR A 22 4.33 6.94 -8.11
CA TYR A 22 4.01 6.74 -6.69
C TYR A 22 3.53 5.31 -6.41
N ILE A 23 2.63 4.74 -7.23
CA ILE A 23 2.22 3.34 -7.12
C ILE A 23 3.44 2.40 -7.19
N SER A 24 4.31 2.60 -8.18
CA SER A 24 5.51 1.78 -8.34
C SER A 24 6.41 1.84 -7.11
N LEU A 25 6.60 3.03 -6.54
CA LEU A 25 7.39 3.21 -5.33
C LEU A 25 6.69 2.64 -4.07
N ALA A 26 5.37 2.68 -3.97
CA ALA A 26 4.62 1.97 -2.93
C ALA A 26 4.85 0.45 -3.02
N PHE A 27 4.88 -0.12 -4.23
CA PHE A 27 5.24 -1.53 -4.43
C PHE A 27 6.71 -1.82 -4.08
N VAL A 28 7.63 -0.88 -4.30
CA VAL A 28 9.02 -1.00 -3.82
C VAL A 28 9.05 -1.01 -2.28
N ALA A 29 8.32 -0.11 -1.64
CA ALA A 29 8.19 -0.09 -0.18
C ALA A 29 7.56 -1.38 0.36
N LEU A 30 6.54 -1.92 -0.32
CA LEU A 30 5.95 -3.22 -0.04
C LEU A 30 7.00 -4.33 -0.05
N LYS A 31 7.75 -4.46 -1.14
CA LYS A 31 8.77 -5.52 -1.27
C LYS A 31 9.86 -5.42 -0.21
N ARG A 32 10.21 -4.20 0.22
CA ARG A 32 11.19 -3.96 1.29
C ARG A 32 10.63 -4.23 2.69
N THR A 33 9.33 -3.98 2.90
CA THR A 33 8.68 -4.04 4.21
C THR A 33 8.08 -5.41 4.48
N ILE A 34 7.42 -6.03 3.50
CA ILE A 34 6.60 -7.24 3.68
C ILE A 34 7.27 -8.43 2.96
N PRO A 35 7.86 -9.38 3.70
CA PRO A 35 8.46 -10.60 3.14
C PRO A 35 7.47 -11.40 2.28
N LEU A 36 7.98 -12.15 1.31
CA LEU A 36 7.14 -12.93 0.37
C LEU A 36 6.20 -13.91 1.07
N HIS A 37 6.65 -14.60 2.13
CA HIS A 37 5.79 -15.55 2.86
C HIS A 37 4.60 -14.87 3.55
N ILE A 38 4.77 -13.65 4.04
CA ILE A 38 3.68 -12.85 4.63
C ILE A 38 2.69 -12.43 3.55
N ARG A 39 3.16 -12.04 2.36
CA ARG A 39 2.29 -11.71 1.23
C ARG A 39 1.45 -12.91 0.79
N ARG A 40 2.02 -14.12 0.82
CA ARG A 40 1.28 -15.36 0.54
C ARG A 40 0.22 -15.66 1.60
N ASP A 41 0.55 -15.55 2.89
CA ASP A 41 -0.45 -15.73 3.96
C ASP A 41 -1.59 -14.71 3.87
N LEU A 42 -1.28 -13.44 3.57
CA LEU A 42 -2.31 -12.43 3.33
C LEU A 42 -3.25 -12.84 2.18
N GLN A 43 -2.70 -13.36 1.08
CA GLN A 43 -3.50 -13.85 -0.04
C GLN A 43 -4.35 -15.07 0.34
N GLU A 44 -3.79 -16.05 1.04
CA GLU A 44 -4.50 -17.26 1.51
C GLU A 44 -5.65 -16.90 2.46
N ARG A 45 -5.55 -15.76 3.16
CA ARG A 45 -6.58 -15.22 4.05
C ARG A 45 -7.57 -14.28 3.36
N GLY A 46 -7.44 -14.06 2.06
CA GLY A 46 -8.32 -13.15 1.30
C GLY A 46 -8.05 -11.66 1.50
N LEU A 47 -6.89 -11.28 2.06
CA LEU A 47 -6.49 -9.89 2.32
C LEU A 47 -5.63 -9.29 1.19
N HIS A 48 -5.55 -9.96 0.03
CA HIS A 48 -4.74 -9.50 -1.08
C HIS A 48 -5.28 -8.18 -1.65
N ASP A 49 -6.58 -8.12 -1.90
CA ASP A 49 -7.24 -6.96 -2.48
C ASP A 49 -7.18 -5.76 -1.51
N ASP A 50 -7.34 -6.00 -0.20
CA ASP A 50 -7.17 -4.96 0.83
C ASP A 50 -5.75 -4.38 0.83
N LEU A 51 -4.74 -5.23 0.63
CA LEU A 51 -3.35 -4.79 0.54
C LEU A 51 -3.11 -3.95 -0.73
N GLU A 52 -3.69 -4.35 -1.87
CA GLU A 52 -3.60 -3.57 -3.12
C GLU A 52 -4.31 -2.22 -3.00
N GLN A 53 -5.48 -2.20 -2.36
CA GLN A 53 -6.20 -0.96 -2.09
C GLN A 53 -5.40 -0.03 -1.16
N GLU A 54 -4.79 -0.56 -0.10
CA GLU A 54 -3.92 0.21 0.78
C GLU A 54 -2.71 0.79 0.03
N ILE A 55 -2.13 0.06 -0.94
CA ILE A 55 -1.06 0.56 -1.80
C ILE A 55 -1.53 1.73 -2.67
N ALA A 56 -2.72 1.63 -3.26
CA ALA A 56 -3.31 2.71 -4.05
C ALA A 56 -3.55 3.97 -3.20
N ILE A 57 -4.04 3.79 -1.96
CA ILE A 57 -4.24 4.88 -1.00
C ILE A 57 -2.90 5.52 -0.63
N ILE A 58 -1.87 4.72 -0.32
CA ILE A 58 -0.52 5.21 -0.02
C ILE A 58 0.04 6.04 -1.19
N ALA A 59 -0.16 5.61 -2.43
CA ALA A 59 0.28 6.35 -3.60
C ALA A 59 -0.47 7.68 -3.75
N TYR A 60 -1.79 7.66 -3.60
CA TYR A 60 -2.63 8.86 -3.69
C TYR A 60 -2.30 9.89 -2.61
N GLU A 61 -2.30 9.49 -1.34
CA GLU A 61 -1.95 10.35 -0.20
C GLU A 61 -0.51 10.85 -0.31
N GLY A 62 0.41 9.95 -0.68
CA GLY A 62 1.83 10.27 -0.75
C GLY A 62 2.15 11.31 -1.80
N MET A 63 1.49 11.27 -2.96
CA MET A 63 1.66 12.25 -4.04
C MET A 63 1.29 13.67 -3.62
N GLN A 64 0.36 13.83 -2.69
CA GLN A 64 -0.07 15.14 -2.19
C GLN A 64 0.85 15.70 -1.11
N LEU A 65 1.54 14.82 -0.37
CA LEU A 65 2.21 15.18 0.88
C LEU A 65 3.74 15.18 0.80
N TYR A 66 4.31 14.43 -0.13
CA TYR A 66 5.75 14.22 -0.21
C TYR A 66 6.25 14.47 -1.63
N SER A 67 7.48 14.98 -1.76
CA SER A 67 8.20 14.91 -3.03
C SER A 67 8.82 13.51 -3.19
N LEU A 68 9.22 13.18 -4.43
CA LEU A 68 9.99 11.96 -4.72
C LEU A 68 11.48 12.09 -4.41
N GLU A 69 11.94 13.26 -3.95
CA GLU A 69 13.32 13.49 -3.58
C GLU A 69 13.60 12.91 -2.18
N GLY A 70 14.65 12.10 -2.07
CA GLY A 70 15.03 11.47 -0.80
C GLY A 70 14.16 10.27 -0.43
N ASN A 71 13.98 10.04 0.88
CA ASN A 71 13.35 8.82 1.42
C ASN A 71 12.00 9.06 2.11
N ASP A 72 11.48 10.28 2.13
CA ASP A 72 10.33 10.62 2.96
C ASP A 72 9.05 9.88 2.53
N TYR A 73 8.80 9.80 1.22
CA TYR A 73 7.72 9.01 0.68
C TYR A 73 7.87 7.51 1.02
N LEU A 74 9.07 6.94 0.85
CA LEU A 74 9.32 5.53 1.16
C LEU A 74 9.15 5.22 2.66
N ASN A 75 9.57 6.16 3.52
CA ASN A 75 9.37 6.06 4.97
C ASN A 75 7.88 6.15 5.34
N PHE A 76 7.13 7.04 4.68
CA PHE A 76 5.68 7.13 4.83
C PHE A 76 4.99 5.83 4.42
N ALA A 77 5.28 5.31 3.22
CA ALA A 77 4.73 4.06 2.71
C ALA A 77 5.07 2.88 3.64
N GLY A 78 6.33 2.77 4.08
CA GLY A 78 6.75 1.73 5.03
C GLY A 78 6.00 1.79 6.36
N ARG A 79 5.73 2.99 6.89
CA ARG A 79 4.92 3.16 8.12
C ARG A 79 3.45 2.76 7.91
N ARG A 80 2.84 3.10 6.77
CA ARG A 80 1.45 2.70 6.45
C ARG A 80 1.34 1.17 6.30
N LEU A 81 2.26 0.56 5.55
CA LEU A 81 2.34 -0.89 5.41
C LEU A 81 2.58 -1.63 6.73
N TYR A 82 3.40 -1.07 7.62
CA TYR A 82 3.55 -1.60 8.98
C TYR A 82 2.22 -1.56 9.76
N ARG A 83 1.45 -0.47 9.67
CA ARG A 83 0.14 -0.36 10.34
C ARG A 83 -0.86 -1.35 9.77
N PHE A 84 -0.92 -1.52 8.45
CA PHE A 84 -1.73 -2.53 7.78
C PHE A 84 -1.43 -3.93 8.34
N LEU A 85 -0.14 -4.28 8.44
CA LEU A 85 0.27 -5.56 9.04
C LEU A 85 -0.14 -5.69 10.52
N ARG A 86 0.05 -4.65 11.34
CA ARG A 86 -0.38 -4.64 12.75
C ARG A 86 -1.88 -4.91 12.90
N GLN A 87 -2.70 -4.26 12.07
CA GLN A 87 -4.16 -4.43 12.06
C GLN A 87 -4.57 -5.85 11.66
N ASN A 88 -3.76 -6.53 10.84
CA ASN A 88 -4.03 -7.87 10.33
C ASN A 88 -3.34 -9.00 11.12
N GLY A 89 -2.93 -8.72 12.37
CA GLY A 89 -2.41 -9.72 13.31
C GLY A 89 -0.91 -9.98 13.20
N TYR A 90 -0.15 -9.11 12.55
CA TYR A 90 1.29 -9.25 12.49
C TYR A 90 1.97 -8.32 13.47
N ARG A 91 3.08 -8.74 14.06
CA ARG A 91 4.00 -7.87 14.82
C ARG A 91 5.40 -8.00 14.28
N ARG A 92 6.23 -6.97 14.50
CA ARG A 92 7.67 -7.05 14.27
C ARG A 92 8.39 -7.04 15.62
N PRO A 93 8.80 -8.20 16.16
CA PRO A 93 9.47 -8.25 17.46
C PRO A 93 10.80 -7.49 17.43
N ARG A 94 11.16 -6.87 18.55
CA ARG A 94 12.51 -6.30 18.72
C ARG A 94 13.54 -7.41 18.49
N ARG A 95 14.58 -7.10 17.69
CA ARG A 95 15.68 -8.02 17.28
C ARG A 95 15.32 -9.09 16.25
N HIS A 96 14.12 -9.08 15.67
CA HIS A 96 13.80 -9.93 14.52
C HIS A 96 13.82 -9.14 13.21
N ASN A 97 14.38 -9.75 12.16
CA ASN A 97 14.44 -9.18 10.81
C ASN A 97 13.12 -9.35 10.03
N SER A 98 12.11 -10.00 10.62
CA SER A 98 10.84 -10.32 9.98
C SER A 98 9.64 -10.08 10.91
N TYR A 99 8.44 -10.20 10.35
CA TYR A 99 7.18 -10.19 11.06
C TYR A 99 6.85 -11.58 11.58
N VAL A 100 6.15 -11.63 12.71
CA VAL A 100 5.55 -12.85 13.25
C VAL A 100 4.06 -12.61 13.41
N ARG A 101 3.25 -13.64 13.14
CA ARG A 101 1.81 -13.60 13.40
C ARG A 101 1.59 -13.68 14.91
N GLU A 102 0.85 -12.72 15.45
CA GLU A 102 0.24 -12.87 16.76
C GLU A 102 -0.95 -13.82 16.57
N ASP A 103 -1.07 -14.83 17.42
CA ASP A 103 -2.35 -15.51 17.58
C ASP A 103 -3.32 -14.43 18.05
N ILE A 104 -4.13 -13.91 17.12
CA ILE A 104 -5.29 -13.11 17.46
C ILE A 104 -6.22 -14.12 18.11
N GLY A 105 -6.14 -14.22 19.44
CA GLY A 105 -6.89 -15.18 20.23
C GLY A 105 -8.38 -15.02 19.98
N ILE A 106 -8.91 -15.75 19.00
CA ILE A 106 -10.23 -16.34 19.13
C ILE A 106 -9.99 -17.58 19.98
N MET A 107 -9.83 -17.37 21.30
CA MET A 107 -10.03 -18.49 22.22
C MET A 107 -11.47 -18.97 22.04
N PRO A 108 -11.70 -20.29 22.00
CA PRO A 108 -13.04 -20.85 21.93
C PRO A 108 -13.91 -20.45 23.13
#